data_AF-A0A2D2AV48-F1
#
_entry.id   AF-A0A2D2AV48-F1
#
_cell.length_a   1.000
_cell.length_b   1.000
_cell.length_c   1.000
_cell.angle_alpha   90.00
_cell.angle_beta   90.00
_cell.angle_gamma   90.00
#
_symmetry.space_group_name_H-M   'P 1'
#
loop_
_entity.id
_entity.type
_entity.pdbx_description
1 polymer ?
#
loop_
_entity_poly.entity_id
_entity_poly.type
_entity_poly.pdbx_seq_one_letter_code
_entity_poly.pdbx_strand_id
1 'polypeptide(L)' 'MLPSQNRIWSVIMRTFSFYIHDRRYSVPTLQLVTVRDEDRARELARQRLEETEEHLAVEVTEGAVELFRVSREAAL' A
#
# COMPACT_ATOMS: atom_id res chain seq x y z
N MET A 1 -39.49 7.95 22.79
CA MET A 1 -38.23 8.66 22.48
C MET A 1 -37.16 7.58 22.32
N LEU A 2 -36.83 7.19 21.09
CA LEU A 2 -35.81 6.16 20.82
C LEU A 2 -34.48 6.86 20.54
N PRO A 3 -33.37 6.50 21.20
CA PRO A 3 -32.06 6.93 20.74
C PRO A 3 -31.67 6.05 19.54
N SER A 4 -31.83 6.57 18.31
CA SER A 4 -31.21 6.04 17.10
C SER A 4 -30.29 7.15 16.60
N GLN A 5 -28.99 6.99 16.36
CA GLN A 5 -28.28 5.88 15.75
C GLN A 5 -26.84 5.90 16.28
N ASN A 6 -26.39 4.80 16.89
CA ASN A 6 -24.96 4.58 17.10
C ASN A 6 -24.35 4.26 15.73
N ARG A 7 -23.73 5.25 15.07
CA ARG A 7 -22.97 5.07 13.82
C ARG A 7 -21.71 4.27 14.12
N ILE A 8 -21.85 2.96 14.27
CA ILE A 8 -20.73 2.02 14.23
C ILE A 8 -20.37 1.85 12.74
N TRP A 9 -19.76 2.86 12.14
CA TRP A 9 -18.97 2.62 10.94
C TRP A 9 -17.73 1.88 11.44
N SER A 10 -17.80 0.54 11.46
CA SER A 10 -16.57 -0.26 11.40
C SER A 10 -15.80 0.29 10.21
N VAL A 11 -14.72 1.03 10.47
CA VAL A 11 -13.79 1.43 9.41
C VAL A 11 -13.30 0.12 8.82
N ILE A 12 -13.79 -0.24 7.64
CA ILE A 12 -13.44 -1.51 7.00
C ILE A 12 -11.94 -1.44 6.73
N MET A 13 -11.17 -2.24 7.48
CA MET A 13 -9.75 -2.43 7.23
C MET A 13 -9.59 -3.28 5.98
N ARG A 14 -8.75 -2.82 5.05
CA ARG A 14 -8.37 -3.52 3.83
C ARG A 14 -6.93 -3.98 3.96
N THR A 15 -6.62 -5.14 3.39
CA THR A 15 -5.27 -5.70 3.39
C THR A 15 -4.72 -5.66 1.97
N PHE A 16 -3.58 -5.01 1.82
CA PHE A 16 -2.86 -4.83 0.57
C PHE A 16 -1.55 -5.61 0.61
N SER A 17 -1.13 -6.13 -0.54
CA SER A 17 0.17 -6.76 -0.72
C SER A 17 1.10 -5.77 -1.40
N PHE A 18 2.20 -5.43 -0.74
CA PHE A 18 3.25 -4.56 -1.27
C PHE A 18 4.38 -5.43 -1.75
N TYR A 19 4.67 -5.40 -3.05
CA TYR A 19 5.86 -6.02 -3.64
C TYR A 19 6.92 -4.93 -3.83
N ILE A 20 7.90 -4.92 -2.93
CA ILE A 20 8.99 -3.94 -2.92
C ILE A 20 10.12 -4.46 -3.80
N HIS A 21 10.34 -3.79 -4.92
CA HIS A 21 11.43 -4.07 -5.83
C HIS A 21 12.69 -3.36 -5.34
N ASP A 22 13.74 -4.12 -5.06
CA ASP A 22 15.00 -3.63 -4.51
C ASP A 22 16.16 -4.04 -5.43
N ARG A 23 17.10 -3.13 -5.71
CA ARG A 23 18.23 -3.38 -6.60
C ARG A 23 19.14 -4.52 -6.12
N ARG A 24 19.18 -4.80 -4.82
CA ARG A 24 20.04 -5.81 -4.20
C ARG A 24 19.56 -7.23 -4.45
N TYR A 25 18.30 -7.41 -4.86
CA TYR A 25 17.67 -8.73 -5.00
C TYR A 25 16.91 -8.85 -6.32
N SER A 26 16.93 -10.03 -6.93
CA SER A 26 16.18 -10.28 -8.18
C SER A 26 14.69 -10.55 -7.95
N VAL A 27 14.27 -10.80 -6.71
CA VAL A 27 12.87 -11.08 -6.33
C VAL A 27 12.34 -9.96 -5.42
N PRO A 28 11.10 -9.49 -5.61
CA PRO A 28 10.52 -8.47 -4.73
C PRO A 28 10.31 -9.00 -3.31
N THR A 29 10.45 -8.12 -2.33
CA THR A 29 10.06 -8.42 -0.94
C THR A 29 8.56 -8.18 -0.79
N LEU A 30 7.83 -9.18 -0.30
CA LEU A 30 6.41 -9.07 -0.01
C LEU A 30 6.19 -8.53 1.41
N GLN A 31 5.40 -7.47 1.55
CA GLN A 31 4.88 -6.97 2.82
C GLN A 31 3.36 -6.87 2.77
N LEU A 32 2.67 -7.47 3.74
CA LEU A 32 1.22 -7.31 3.90
C LEU A 32 0.93 -6.09 4.78
N VAL A 33 0.08 -5.18 4.28
CA VAL A 33 -0.24 -3.91 4.92
C VAL A 33 -1.74 -3.78 5.08
N THR A 34 -2.20 -3.61 6.33
CA THR A 34 -3.62 -3.45 6.64
C THR A 34 -3.92 -1.99 6.99
N VAL A 35 -4.69 -1.30 6.15
CA VAL A 35 -5.07 0.10 6.32
C VAL A 35 -6.50 0.36 5.86
N ARG A 36 -7.05 1.52 6.20
CA ARG A 36 -8.45 1.87 5.92
C ARG A 36 -8.80 2.01 4.45
N ASP A 37 -7.87 2.49 3.62
CA ASP A 37 -8.14 2.88 2.25
C ASP A 37 -6.87 2.88 1.40
N GLU A 38 -7.07 3.05 0.09
CA GLU A 38 -6.01 3.10 -0.91
C GLU A 38 -5.11 4.34 -0.74
N ASP A 39 -5.65 5.47 -0.29
CA ASP A 39 -4.86 6.69 -0.08
C ASP A 39 -3.80 6.49 1.00
N ARG A 40 -4.16 5.83 2.10
CA ARG A 40 -3.21 5.47 3.15
C ARG A 40 -2.22 4.41 2.66
N ALA A 41 -2.66 3.46 1.84
CA ALA A 41 -1.76 2.49 1.22
C ALA A 41 -0.73 3.19 0.31
N ARG A 42 -1.17 4.18 -0.48
CA ARG A 42 -0.30 4.97 -1.37
C ARG A 42 0.72 5.80 -0.60
N GLU A 43 0.32 6.40 0.52
CA GLU A 43 1.24 7.12 1.39
C GLU A 43 2.31 6.18 1.98
N LEU A 44 1.92 5.01 2.48
CA LEU A 44 2.86 4.02 3.00
C LEU A 44 3.78 3.46 1.91
N ALA A 45 3.28 3.26 0.69
CA ALA A 45 4.08 2.79 -0.43
C ALA A 45 5.17 3.81 -0.82
N ARG A 46 4.86 5.11 -0.77
CA ARG A 46 5.88 6.18 -0.95
C ARG A 46 6.90 6.18 0.17
N GLN A 47 6.46 6.07 1.42
CA GLN A 47 7.38 5.98 2.56
C GLN A 47 8.32 4.78 2.42
N ARG A 48 7.80 3.60 2.06
CA ARG A 48 8.61 2.41 1.77
C ARG A 48 9.62 2.67 0.65
N LEU A 49 9.20 3.31 -0.44
CA LEU A 49 10.10 3.63 -1.54
C LEU A 49 11.24 4.56 -1.08
N GLU A 50 10.94 5.53 -0.22
CA GLU A 50 11.87 6.54 0.28
C GLU A 50 12.82 6.05 1.38
N GLU A 51 12.52 4.91 2.04
CA GLU A 51 13.35 4.34 3.12
C GLU A 51 14.81 4.09 2.71
N THR A 52 15.07 3.78 1.44
CA THR A 52 16.42 3.61 0.90
C THR A 52 16.45 3.82 -0.62
N GLU A 53 17.57 4.30 -1.15
CA GLU A 53 17.81 4.44 -2.59
C GLU A 53 17.82 3.11 -3.35
N GLU A 54 18.03 1.99 -2.63
CA GLU A 54 18.01 0.65 -3.23
C GLU A 54 16.58 0.18 -3.59
N HIS A 55 15.54 0.71 -2.93
CA HIS A 55 14.15 0.46 -3.31
C HIS A 55 13.83 1.21 -4.60
N LEU A 56 13.55 0.48 -5.68
CA LEU A 56 13.32 1.02 -7.03
C LEU A 56 11.83 1.29 -7.29
N ALA A 57 10.97 0.41 -6.79
CA ALA A 57 9.52 0.53 -6.92
C ALA A 57 8.78 -0.23 -5.82
N VAL A 58 7.55 0.18 -5.55
CA VAL A 58 6.59 -0.55 -4.73
C VAL A 58 5.33 -0.76 -5.57
N GLU A 59 5.04 -2.02 -5.87
CA GLU A 59 3.79 -2.43 -6.50
C GLU A 59 2.78 -2.81 -5.41
N VAL A 60 1.56 -2.28 -5.51
CA VAL A 60 0.52 -2.50 -4.53
C VAL A 60 -0.66 -3.21 -5.17
N THR A 61 -1.01 -4.35 -4.61
CA THR A 61 -2.10 -5.21 -5.07
C THR A 61 -3.10 -5.48 -3.96
N GLU A 62 -4.35 -5.78 -4.32
CA GLU A 62 -5.34 -6.37 -3.42
C GLU A 62 -5.81 -7.70 -4.02
N GLY A 63 -5.44 -8.81 -3.36
CA GLY A 63 -5.58 -10.14 -3.95
C GLY A 63 -4.72 -10.28 -5.20
N ALA A 64 -5.36 -10.51 -6.34
CA ALA A 64 -4.70 -10.67 -7.65
C ALA A 64 -4.73 -9.40 -8.52
N VAL A 65 -5.31 -8.31 -8.02
CA VAL A 65 -5.50 -7.06 -8.78
C VAL A 65 -4.42 -6.06 -8.39
N GLU A 66 -3.61 -5.61 -9.36
CA GLU A 66 -2.75 -4.46 -9.19
C GLU A 66 -3.59 -3.18 -9.13
N LEU A 67 -3.41 -2.42 -8.05
CA LEU A 67 -4.10 -1.15 -7.85
C LEU A 67 -3.26 0.02 -8.36
N PHE A 68 -1.98 0.05 -7.98
CA PHE A 68 -1.04 1.07 -8.42
C PHE A 68 0.41 0.66 -8.15
N ARG A 69 1.33 1.39 -8.78
CA ARG A 69 2.77 1.28 -8.60
C ARG A 69 3.37 2.66 -8.31
N VAL A 70 4.28 2.72 -7.35
CA VAL A 70 5.13 3.92 -7.11
C VAL A 70 6.56 3.54 -7.48
N SER A 71 7.19 4.27 -8.39
CA SER A 71 8.56 4.02 -8.84
C SER A 71 9.40 5.29 -8.78
N ARG A 72 10.72 5.14 -8.69
CA ARG A 72 11.67 6.26 -8.83
C ARG A 72 11.74 6.78 -10.26
N GLU A 73 11.40 5.94 -11.24
CA GLU A 73 11.37 6.28 -12.67
C GLU A 73 10.05 6.94 -13.11
N ALA A 74 9.51 7.86 -12.31
CA ALA A 74 8.31 8.62 -12.67
C ALA A 74 8.70 10.05 -13.10
N ALA A 75 9.32 10.18 -14.28
CA ALA A 75 9.24 11.32 -15.23
C ALA A 75 10.40 11.28 -16.25
N LEU A 76 10.16 10.68 -17.41
CA LEU A 76 10.71 11.15 -18.69
C LEU A 76 9.54 11.45 -19.63
#